data_AF-A0AAD4XIN6-F1
#
_entry.id   AF-A0AAD4XIN6-F1
#
_cell.length_a   1.000
_cell.length_b   1.000
_cell.length_c   1.000
_cell.angle_alpha   90.00
_cell.angle_beta   90.00
_cell.angle_gamma   90.00
#
_symmetry.space_group_name_H-M   'P 1'
#
loop_
_entity.id
_entity.type
_entity.pdbx_description
1 polymer ?
#
loop_
_entity_poly.entity_id
_entity_poly.type
_entity_poly.pdbx_seq_one_letter_code
_entity_poly.pdbx_strand_id
1 'polypeptide(L)'
;MSAVIVLAATNRADVLDPALRRPGRFDRVVMVETPDRLGREAILKVHAAKKELPLGEDVDLSDIASMTTGFTGADLGNLVNEATLLAGRLNKVLVKKVDFIQAVERSLAGIEKKMQSCKETRRL
;
A
#
# COMPACT_ATOMS: atom_id res chain seq x y z
N MET A 1 -16.98 -8.02 35.65
CA MET A 1 -16.07 -8.92 34.90
C MET A 1 -15.72 -8.24 33.59
N SER A 2 -14.43 -8.05 33.30
CA SER A 2 -13.99 -7.42 32.06
C SER A 2 -13.79 -8.51 30.99
N ALA A 3 -14.53 -8.43 29.89
CA ALA A 3 -14.32 -9.32 28.75
C ALA A 3 -13.03 -8.91 28.02
N VAL A 4 -12.16 -9.89 27.75
CA VAL A 4 -10.92 -9.69 26.99
C VAL A 4 -11.14 -10.21 25.58
N ILE A 5 -10.85 -9.39 24.57
CA ILE A 5 -10.88 -9.76 23.15
C ILE A 5 -9.44 -9.75 22.64
N VAL A 6 -9.04 -10.79 21.92
CA VAL A 6 -7.70 -10.93 21.34
C VAL A 6 -7.80 -10.93 19.81
N LEU A 7 -7.01 -10.08 19.16
CA LEU A 7 -6.84 -10.03 17.71
C LEU A 7 -5.38 -10.36 17.39
N ALA A 8 -5.16 -11.19 16.37
CA ALA A 8 -3.84 -11.54 15.87
C ALA A 8 -3.83 -11.54 14.34
N ALA A 9 -2.67 -11.29 13.74
CA ALA A 9 -2.46 -11.30 12.29
C ALA A 9 -1.17 -12.07 11.94
N THR A 10 -1.20 -12.84 10.84
CA THR A 10 -0.04 -13.57 10.33
C THR A 10 -0.07 -13.62 8.81
N ASN A 11 1.09 -13.47 8.17
CA ASN A 11 1.25 -13.68 6.72
C ASN A 11 1.56 -15.15 6.38
N ARG A 12 1.75 -16.00 7.39
CA ARG A 12 2.07 -17.42 7.25
C ARG A 12 1.19 -18.25 8.17
N ALA A 13 -0.07 -18.39 7.78
CA ALA A 13 -1.02 -19.19 8.55
C ALA A 13 -0.60 -20.67 8.55
N ASP A 14 -0.04 -21.15 7.44
CA ASP A 14 0.44 -22.53 7.20
C ASP A 14 1.40 -23.05 8.27
N VAL A 15 2.26 -22.20 8.83
CA VAL A 15 3.23 -22.60 9.87
C VAL A 15 2.73 -22.43 11.30
N LEU A 16 1.49 -21.97 11.47
CA LEU A 16 0.91 -21.75 12.80
C LEU A 16 0.63 -23.10 13.50
N ASP A 17 0.99 -23.21 14.77
CA ASP A 17 0.68 -24.38 15.59
C ASP A 17 -0.84 -24.69 15.53
N PRO A 18 -1.24 -25.91 15.12
CA PRO A 18 -2.65 -26.33 15.09
C PRO A 18 -3.37 -26.15 16.42
N ALA A 19 -2.66 -26.15 17.55
CA ALA A 19 -3.23 -25.88 18.87
C ALA A 19 -3.87 -24.49 18.94
N LEU A 20 -3.31 -23.47 18.29
CA LEU A 20 -3.82 -22.10 18.33
C LEU A 20 -5.18 -21.95 17.63
N ARG A 21 -5.53 -22.86 16.71
CA ARG A 21 -6.79 -22.85 15.95
C ARG A 21 -7.91 -23.69 16.59
N ARG A 22 -7.66 -24.30 17.75
CA ARG A 22 -8.68 -25.08 18.46
C ARG A 22 -9.73 -24.15 19.12
N PRO A 23 -10.98 -24.61 19.27
CA PRO A 23 -12.04 -23.86 19.94
C PRO A 23 -11.61 -23.31 21.32
N GLY A 24 -12.00 -22.08 21.64
CA GLY A 24 -11.62 -21.32 22.83
C GLY A 24 -10.32 -20.50 22.70
N ARG A 25 -9.74 -20.40 21.49
CA ARG A 25 -8.50 -19.66 21.20
C ARG A 25 -8.72 -18.73 20.02
N PHE A 26 -8.06 -18.95 18.86
CA PHE A 26 -8.37 -18.23 17.63
C PHE A 26 -9.43 -18.96 16.83
N ASP A 27 -10.68 -18.84 17.31
CA ASP A 27 -11.82 -19.57 16.75
C ASP A 27 -12.34 -18.97 15.45
N ARG A 28 -12.04 -17.70 15.20
CA ARG A 28 -12.44 -16.96 14.00
C ARG A 28 -11.20 -16.59 13.21
N VAL A 29 -11.16 -17.06 11.97
CA VAL A 29 -10.13 -16.72 11.00
C VAL A 29 -10.80 -15.91 9.89
N VAL A 30 -10.27 -14.71 9.65
CA VAL A 30 -10.68 -13.86 8.55
C VAL A 30 -9.52 -13.77 7.59
N MET A 31 -9.72 -14.27 6.37
CA MET A 31 -8.73 -14.15 5.30
C MET A 31 -8.82 -12.76 4.70
N VAL A 32 -7.67 -12.10 4.55
CA VAL A 32 -7.58 -10.80 3.91
C VAL A 32 -6.89 -11.01 2.57
N GLU A 33 -7.67 -10.89 1.49
CA GLU A 33 -7.18 -11.01 0.12
C GLU A 33 -6.71 -9.65 -0.43
N THR A 34 -6.07 -9.69 -1.59
CA THR A 34 -5.76 -8.46 -2.32
C THR A 34 -7.04 -7.76 -2.77
N PRO A 35 -7.06 -6.42 -2.77
CA PRO A 35 -8.25 -5.66 -3.14
C PRO A 35 -8.62 -5.85 -4.62
N ASP A 36 -9.92 -5.97 -4.86
CA ASP A 36 -10.51 -5.90 -6.19
C ASP A 36 -10.47 -4.44 -6.72
N ARG A 37 -10.96 -4.21 -7.94
CA ARG A 37 -10.89 -2.88 -8.57
C ARG A 37 -11.56 -1.79 -7.72
N LEU A 38 -12.74 -2.08 -7.16
CA LEU A 38 -13.49 -1.13 -6.33
C LEU A 38 -12.78 -0.91 -4.99
N GLY A 39 -12.24 -1.96 -4.37
CA GLY A 39 -11.42 -1.86 -3.17
C GLY A 39 -10.17 -1.02 -3.39
N ARG A 40 -9.48 -1.17 -4.53
CA ARG A 40 -8.32 -0.34 -4.88
C ARG A 40 -8.69 1.13 -5.03
N GLU A 41 -9.80 1.43 -5.70
CA GLU A 41 -10.32 2.80 -5.82
C GLU A 41 -10.61 3.40 -4.43
N ALA A 42 -11.27 2.64 -3.56
CA ALA A 42 -11.57 3.08 -2.20
C ALA A 42 -10.29 3.36 -1.38
N ILE A 43 -9.29 2.48 -1.48
CA ILE A 43 -7.99 2.66 -0.83
C ILE A 43 -7.28 3.92 -1.36
N LEU A 44 -7.27 4.13 -2.68
CA LEU A 44 -6.71 5.33 -3.31
C LEU A 44 -7.40 6.60 -2.79
N LYS A 45 -8.74 6.60 -2.68
CA LYS A 45 -9.52 7.71 -2.11
C LYS A 45 -9.10 8.01 -0.66
N VAL A 46 -8.96 6.98 0.18
CA VAL A 46 -8.51 7.15 1.58
C VAL A 46 -7.11 7.75 1.64
N HIS A 47 -6.18 7.27 0.82
CA HIS A 47 -4.81 7.80 0.80
C HIS A 47 -4.71 9.22 0.25
N ALA A 48 -5.49 9.56 -0.78
CA ALA A 48 -5.59 10.92 -1.31
C ALA A 48 -6.17 11.88 -0.26
N ALA A 49 -7.27 11.48 0.40
CA ALA A 49 -7.92 12.29 1.43
C ALA A 49 -7.04 12.49 2.68
N LYS A 50 -6.39 11.43 3.18
CA LYS A 50 -5.52 11.48 4.38
C LYS A 50 -4.35 12.45 4.23
N LYS A 51 -3.92 12.70 2.99
CA LYS A 51 -2.81 13.60 2.65
C LYS A 51 -3.27 14.98 2.20
N GLU A 52 -4.59 15.23 2.20
CA GLU A 52 -5.19 16.45 1.66
C GLU A 52 -4.67 16.74 0.24
N LEU A 53 -4.53 15.68 -0.56
CA LEU A 53 -3.82 15.76 -1.84
C LEU A 53 -4.64 16.62 -2.82
N PRO A 54 -4.08 17.73 -3.32
CA PRO A 54 -4.77 18.56 -4.28
C PRO A 54 -4.71 17.86 -5.65
N LEU A 55 -5.78 17.15 -5.99
CA LEU A 55 -5.91 16.44 -7.27
C LEU A 55 -6.26 17.42 -8.39
N GLY A 56 -5.65 17.23 -9.57
CA GLY A 56 -6.07 17.89 -10.79
C GLY A 56 -7.43 17.38 -11.27
N GLU A 57 -8.14 18.21 -12.04
CA GLU A 57 -9.45 17.86 -12.63
C GLU A 57 -9.36 16.66 -13.60
N ASP A 58 -8.16 16.35 -14.09
CA ASP A 58 -7.87 15.23 -14.97
C ASP A 58 -7.70 13.89 -14.23
N VAL A 59 -7.73 13.88 -12.90
CA VAL A 59 -7.51 12.67 -12.09
C VAL A 59 -8.82 11.93 -11.81
N ASP A 60 -8.99 10.79 -12.47
CA ASP A 60 -9.96 9.77 -12.07
C ASP A 60 -9.25 8.61 -11.36
N LEU A 61 -9.59 8.38 -10.08
CA LEU A 61 -9.04 7.30 -9.28
C LEU A 61 -9.56 5.92 -9.71
N SER A 62 -10.72 5.84 -10.37
CA SER A 62 -11.23 4.59 -10.96
C SER A 62 -10.36 4.13 -12.13
N ASP A 63 -9.86 5.07 -12.94
CA ASP A 63 -8.88 4.78 -14.00
C ASP A 63 -7.58 4.23 -13.41
N ILE A 64 -7.04 4.90 -12.39
CA ILE A 64 -5.79 4.47 -11.73
C ILE A 64 -5.96 3.11 -11.05
N ALA A 65 -7.11 2.84 -10.43
CA ALA A 65 -7.44 1.53 -9.86
C ALA A 65 -7.44 0.41 -10.92
N SER A 66 -7.78 0.74 -12.17
CA SER A 66 -7.79 -0.21 -13.29
C SER A 66 -6.37 -0.57 -13.75
N MET A 67 -5.41 0.35 -13.60
CA MET A 67 -4.00 0.14 -13.96
C MET A 67 -3.17 -0.59 -12.87
N THR A 68 -3.73 -0.76 -11.67
CA THR A 68 -3.01 -1.27 -10.48
C THR A 68 -3.43 -2.69 -10.10
N THR A 69 -3.71 -3.53 -11.09
CA THR A 69 -4.08 -4.92 -10.84
C THR A 69 -2.96 -5.65 -10.09
N GLY A 70 -3.34 -6.37 -9.02
CA GLY A 70 -2.40 -7.09 -8.16
C GLY A 70 -1.77 -6.24 -7.04
N PHE A 71 -2.02 -4.94 -6.99
CA PHE A 71 -1.47 -4.07 -5.94
C PHE A 71 -2.14 -4.35 -4.59
N THR A 72 -1.33 -4.42 -3.54
CA THR A 72 -1.81 -4.45 -2.15
C THR A 72 -2.20 -3.05 -1.67
N GLY A 73 -2.84 -2.96 -0.51
CA GLY A 73 -3.13 -1.65 0.10
C GLY A 73 -1.86 -0.84 0.38
N ALA A 74 -0.76 -1.49 0.72
CA ALA A 74 0.53 -0.82 0.91
C ALA A 74 1.10 -0.27 -0.41
N ASP A 75 0.99 -1.03 -1.50
CA ASP A 75 1.47 -0.61 -2.82
C ASP A 75 0.69 0.62 -3.32
N LEU A 76 -0.63 0.65 -3.12
CA LEU A 76 -1.45 1.82 -3.47
C LEU A 76 -1.11 3.05 -2.63
N GLY A 77 -0.85 2.87 -1.32
CA GLY A 77 -0.36 3.95 -0.48
C GLY A 77 0.98 4.52 -0.97
N ASN A 78 1.89 3.64 -1.39
CA ASN A 78 3.17 4.03 -1.97
C ASN A 78 3.01 4.70 -3.34
N LEU A 79 2.09 4.24 -4.18
CA LEU A 79 1.79 4.87 -5.45
C LEU A 79 1.36 6.33 -5.28
N VAL A 80 0.46 6.60 -4.34
CA VAL A 80 0.01 7.97 -4.02
C VAL A 80 1.20 8.81 -3.52
N ASN A 81 2.08 8.25 -2.68
CA ASN A 81 3.30 8.92 -2.26
C ASN A 81 4.18 9.31 -3.44
N GLU A 82 4.46 8.38 -4.35
CA GLU A 82 5.33 8.62 -5.50
C GLU A 82 4.74 9.64 -6.47
N ALA A 83 3.43 9.58 -6.76
CA ALA A 83 2.75 10.59 -7.57
C ALA A 83 2.87 12.00 -6.95
N THR A 84 2.74 12.10 -5.63
CA THR A 84 2.92 13.35 -4.89
C THR A 84 4.36 13.87 -5.00
N LEU A 85 5.35 12.98 -4.83
CA LEU A 85 6.78 13.34 -4.91
C LEU A 85 7.16 13.77 -6.32
N LEU A 86 6.62 13.12 -7.36
CA LEU A 86 6.82 13.49 -8.75
C LEU A 86 6.28 14.89 -9.05
N ALA A 87 5.05 15.18 -8.61
CA ALA A 87 4.45 16.50 -8.75
C ALA A 87 5.26 17.57 -7.98
N GLY A 88 5.66 17.27 -6.74
CA GLY A 88 6.43 18.17 -5.90
C GLY A 88 7.82 18.48 -6.46
N ARG A 89 8.52 17.51 -7.06
CA ARG A 89 9.82 17.74 -7.74
C ARG A 89 9.73 18.73 -8.90
N LEU A 90 8.56 18.82 -9.52
CA LEU A 90 8.28 19.76 -10.61
C LEU A 90 7.63 21.07 -10.10
N ASN A 91 7.61 21.29 -8.78
CA ASN A 91 6.96 22.43 -8.13
C ASN A 91 5.48 22.62 -8.55
N LYS A 92 4.78 21.52 -8.86
CA LYS A 92 3.35 21.57 -9.17
C LYS A 92 2.53 21.75 -7.89
N VAL A 93 1.48 22.55 -7.97
CA VAL A 93 0.50 22.70 -6.89
C VAL A 93 -0.50 21.56 -6.87
N LEU A 94 -0.87 21.04 -8.05
CA LEU A 94 -1.84 19.95 -8.20
C LEU A 94 -1.13 18.68 -8.70
N VAL A 95 -1.54 17.53 -8.16
CA VAL A 95 -1.11 16.21 -8.66
C VAL A 95 -2.02 15.83 -9.83
N LYS A 96 -1.45 15.65 -11.01
CA LYS A 96 -2.20 15.37 -12.25
C LYS A 96 -2.18 13.89 -12.61
N LYS A 97 -2.99 13.48 -13.58
CA LYS A 97 -3.06 12.08 -14.05
C LYS A 97 -1.70 11.57 -14.51
N VAL A 98 -0.91 12.42 -15.16
CA VAL A 98 0.45 12.09 -15.63
C VAL A 98 1.39 11.67 -14.50
N ASP A 99 1.25 12.27 -13.31
CA ASP A 99 2.11 11.96 -12.16
C ASP A 99 1.78 10.58 -11.59
N PHE A 100 0.49 10.21 -11.60
CA PHE A 100 0.04 8.86 -11.24
C PHE A 100 0.46 7.81 -12.25
N ILE A 101 0.35 8.08 -13.55
CA ILE A 101 0.80 7.16 -14.59
C ILE A 101 2.30 6.88 -14.44
N GLN A 102 3.12 7.92 -14.28
CA GLN A 102 4.55 7.77 -14.03
C GLN A 102 4.85 7.01 -12.74
N ALA A 103 4.06 7.22 -11.69
CA ALA A 103 4.20 6.46 -10.45
C ALA A 103 3.88 4.97 -10.64
N VAL A 104 2.85 4.63 -11.42
CA VAL A 104 2.50 3.24 -11.76
C VAL A 104 3.64 2.60 -12.56
N GLU A 105 4.14 3.29 -13.59
CA GLU A 105 5.26 2.82 -14.40
C GLU A 105 6.50 2.53 -13.55
N ARG A 106 6.85 3.43 -12.63
CA ARG A 106 7.98 3.23 -11.69
C ARG A 106 7.76 2.06 -10.74
N SER A 107 6.53 1.87 -10.28
CA SER A 107 6.20 0.75 -9.39
C SER A 107 6.31 -0.59 -10.12
N LEU A 108 5.97 -0.65 -11.41
CA LEU A 108 6.02 -1.86 -12.24
C LEU A 108 7.42 -2.15 -12.79
N ALA A 109 8.14 -1.14 -13.26
CA ALA A 109 9.49 -1.27 -13.80
C ALA A 109 10.56 -1.53 -12.71
N GLY A 110 10.17 -1.40 -11.44
CA GLY A 110 11.09 -1.44 -10.30
C GLY A 110 11.78 -0.10 -10.11
N ILE A 111 11.88 0.35 -8.86
CA ILE A 111 12.59 1.57 -8.51
C ILE A 111 14.07 1.38 -8.90
N GLU A 112 14.64 2.27 -9.71
CA GLU A 112 16.11 2.40 -9.81
C GLU A 112 16.66 2.63 -8.40
N LYS A 113 17.09 1.56 -7.72
CA LYS A 113 17.83 1.69 -6.48
C LYS A 113 19.19 2.28 -6.84
N LYS A 114 19.39 3.57 -6.56
CA LYS A 114 20.77 4.05 -6.31
C LYS A 114 21.32 3.20 -5.17
N MET A 115 22.22 2.29 -5.52
CA MET A 115 22.87 1.38 -4.60
C MET A 115 23.59 2.21 -3.52
N GLN A 116 22.98 2.32 -2.34
CA GLN A 116 23.67 2.85 -1.19
C GLN A 116 24.71 1.80 -0.77
N SER A 117 25.98 2.11 -1.05
CA SER A 117 27.12 1.35 -0.55
C SER A 117 27.07 1.37 0.99
N CYS A 118 26.74 0.23 1.60
CA CYS A 118 26.99 0.00 3.02
C CYS A 118 28.51 0.00 3.23
N LYS A 119 29.05 1.07 3.82
CA LYS A 119 30.40 1.03 4.41
C LYS A 119 30.33 0.21 5.69
N GLU A 120 30.64 -1.07 5.57
CA GLU A 120 30.80 -1.98 6.69
C GLU A 120 32.01 -1.53 7.53
N THR A 121 31.73 -0.80 8.61
CA THR A 121 32.75 -0.45 9.59
C THR A 121 32.91 -1.66 10.52
N ARG A 122 33.79 -2.59 10.14
CA ARG A 122 34.33 -3.58 11.06
C ARG A 122 35.16 -2.86 12.13
N ARG A 123 34.62 -2.78 13.35
CA ARG A 123 35.41 -2.62 14.56
C ARG A 123 35.52 -3.99 15.22
N LEU A 124 36.72 -4.56 15.16
CA LEU A 124 37.27 -5.45 16.17
C LEU A 124 38.36 -4.65 16.90
#